data_AF-A0A3D4UZ80-F1
#
_entry.id   AF-A0A3D4UZ80-F1
#
_cell.length_a   1.000
_cell.length_b   1.000
_cell.length_c   1.000
_cell.angle_alpha   90.00
_cell.angle_beta   90.00
_cell.angle_gamma   90.00
#
_symmetry.space_group_name_H-M   'P 1'
#
loop_
_entity.id
_entity.type
_entity.pdbx_description
1 polymer ?
#
loop_
_entity_poly.entity_id
_entity_poly.type
_entity_poly.pdbx_seq_one_letter_code
_entity_poly.pdbx_strand_id
1 'polypeptide(L)' 'IEVVYPININTADQATLQLLPGIGKTYASRIIEYRLENKGFSSIEDLLKIKGIGAKRLARIRPLITLY' A
#
# COMPACT_ATOMS: atom_id res chain seq x y z
N ILE A 1 10.49 15.46 3.16
CA ILE A 1 9.35 15.00 2.33
C ILE A 1 8.13 15.16 3.22
N GLU A 2 7.18 16.02 2.83
CA GLU A 2 5.90 16.08 3.54
C GLU A 2 5.15 14.78 3.29
N VAL A 3 4.81 14.10 4.38
CA VAL A 3 4.02 12.87 4.32
C VAL A 3 2.57 13.29 4.41
N VAL A 4 1.84 13.12 3.31
CA VAL A 4 0.40 13.40 3.26
C VAL A 4 -0.37 12.13 3.58
N TYR A 5 -1.19 12.20 4.63
CA TYR A 5 -2.18 11.17 4.93
C TYR A 5 -3.56 11.61 4.44
N PRO A 6 -4.39 10.68 3.93
CA PRO A 6 -4.09 9.27 3.71
C PRO A 6 -3.10 9.05 2.54
N ILE A 7 -2.23 8.06 2.68
CA ILE A 7 -1.19 7.72 1.70
C ILE A 7 -1.83 7.09 0.47
N ASN A 8 -1.57 7.69 -0.70
CA ASN A 8 -2.07 7.15 -1.96
C ASN A 8 -1.23 5.95 -2.42
N ILE A 9 -1.81 4.75 -2.45
CA ILE A 9 -1.08 3.52 -2.81
C ILE A 9 -0.77 3.42 -4.31
N ASN A 10 -1.47 4.17 -5.15
CA ASN A 10 -1.22 4.22 -6.59
C ASN A 10 -0.02 5.09 -6.94
N THR A 11 0.29 6.11 -6.14
CA THR A 11 1.33 7.11 -6.45
C THR A 11 2.48 7.17 -5.45
N ALA A 12 2.30 6.70 -4.21
CA ALA A 12 3.32 6.76 -3.18
C ALA A 12 4.61 6.02 -3.59
N ASP A 13 5.74 6.59 -3.19
CA ASP A 13 7.05 5.97 -3.34
C ASP A 13 7.32 4.93 -2.24
N GLN A 14 8.42 4.19 -2.38
CA GLN A 14 8.75 3.11 -1.45
C GLN A 14 8.99 3.59 -0.02
N ALA A 15 9.56 4.78 0.18
CA ALA A 15 9.81 5.30 1.52
C ALA A 15 8.49 5.70 2.19
N THR A 16 7.58 6.35 1.46
CA THR A 16 6.25 6.70 1.97
C THR A 16 5.43 5.46 2.32
N LEU A 17 5.43 4.42 1.48
CA LEU A 17 4.75 3.15 1.80
C LEU A 17 5.30 2.46 3.06
N GLN A 18 6.60 2.62 3.33
CA GLN A 18 7.24 2.05 4.53
C GLN A 18 6.81 2.72 5.84
N LEU A 19 6.17 3.89 5.78
CA LEU A 19 5.59 4.55 6.96
C LEU A 19 4.32 3.86 7.45
N LEU A 20 3.72 2.98 6.63
CA LEU A 20 2.52 2.25 7.03
C LEU A 20 2.86 1.16 8.06
N PRO A 21 2.04 1.02 9.13
CA PRO A 21 2.35 0.12 10.23
C PRO A 21 2.38 -1.36 9.78
N GLY A 22 3.59 -1.92 9.77
CA GLY A 22 3.85 -3.30 9.37
C GLY A 22 4.03 -3.49 7.85
N ILE A 23 4.31 -2.41 7.12
CA ILE A 23 4.78 -2.42 5.74
C ILE A 23 6.27 -2.05 5.76
N GLY A 24 7.15 -3.05 5.71
CA GLY A 24 8.58 -2.84 5.52
C GLY A 24 8.97 -2.81 4.03
N LYS A 25 10.27 -2.66 3.75
CA LYS A 25 10.85 -2.63 2.39
C LYS A 25 10.26 -3.69 1.45
N THR A 26 10.16 -4.95 1.91
CA THR A 26 9.62 -6.06 1.13
C THR A 26 8.15 -5.87 0.74
N TYR A 27 7.31 -5.39 1.65
CA TYR A 27 5.89 -5.16 1.35
C TYR A 27 5.70 -3.94 0.46
N ALA A 28 6.45 -2.87 0.70
CA ALA A 28 6.44 -1.69 -0.15
C ALA A 28 6.84 -2.04 -1.59
N SER A 29 7.88 -2.85 -1.79
CA SER A 29 8.26 -3.34 -3.12
C SER A 29 7.13 -4.14 -3.79
N ARG A 30 6.47 -5.04 -3.06
CA ARG A 30 5.35 -5.82 -3.62
C ARG A 30 4.14 -4.97 -3.98
N ILE A 31 3.86 -3.91 -3.21
CA ILE A 31 2.79 -2.96 -3.53
C ILE A 31 3.09 -2.25 -4.84
N ILE A 32 4.34 -1.81 -5.04
CA ILE A 32 4.78 -1.14 -6.27
C ILE A 32 4.75 -2.11 -7.45
N GLU A 33 5.25 -3.33 -7.27
CA GLU A 33 5.22 -4.38 -8.30
C GLU A 33 3.78 -4.69 -8.73
N TYR A 34 2.90 -4.95 -7.75
CA TYR A 34 1.48 -5.23 -8.02
C TYR A 34 0.81 -4.11 -8.83
N ARG A 35 1.00 -2.83 -8.47
CA ARG A 35 0.37 -1.73 -9.24
C ARG A 35 0.94 -1.58 -10.64
N LEU A 36 2.23 -1.88 -10.85
CA LEU A 36 2.84 -1.84 -12.18
C LEU A 36 2.26 -2.95 -13.08
N GLU A 37 2.07 -4.16 -12.54
CA GLU A 37 1.50 -5.28 -13.27
C GLU A 37 -0.01 -5.12 -13.52
N ASN A 38 -0.75 -4.54 -12.57
CA ASN A 38 -2.21 -4.45 -12.60
C ASN A 38 -2.75 -3.08 -13.04
N LYS A 39 -1.88 -2.16 -13.49
CA LYS A 39 -2.22 -0.76 -13.84
C LYS A 39 -2.86 0.01 -12.68
N GLY A 40 -2.44 -0.27 -11.46
CA GLY A 40 -2.97 0.35 -10.24
C GLY A 40 -3.76 -0.60 -9.34
N PHE A 41 -4.28 -0.02 -8.26
CA PHE A 41 -5.28 -0.59 -7.38
C PHE A 41 -6.63 0.05 -7.70
N SER A 42 -7.63 -0.79 -7.98
CA SER A 42 -9.01 -0.35 -8.20
C SER A 42 -9.80 -0.28 -6.89
N SER A 43 -9.35 -1.01 -5.87
CA SER A 43 -9.93 -1.06 -4.54
C SER A 43 -8.84 -1.20 -3.47
N ILE A 44 -9.15 -0.82 -2.23
CA ILE A 44 -8.26 -1.08 -1.09
C ILE A 44 -8.12 -2.59 -0.85
N GLU A 45 -9.14 -3.37 -1.21
CA GLU A 45 -9.17 -4.83 -1.06
C GLU A 45 -8.18 -5.55 -1.98
N ASP A 46 -7.76 -4.93 -3.08
CA ASP A 46 -6.72 -5.47 -3.96
C ASP A 46 -5.38 -5.68 -3.23
N LEU A 47 -5.13 -4.98 -2.12
CA LEU A 47 -3.97 -5.23 -1.26
C LEU A 47 -3.97 -6.64 -0.66
N LEU A 48 -5.12 -7.32 -0.55
CA LEU A 48 -5.19 -8.72 -0.10
C LEU A 48 -4.63 -9.71 -1.12
N LYS A 49 -4.51 -9.32 -2.39
CA LYS A 49 -3.88 -10.13 -3.44
C LYS A 49 -2.36 -10.19 -3.30
N ILE A 50 -1.78 -9.28 -2.51
CA ILE A 50 -0.34 -9.25 -2.26
C ILE A 50 0.05 -10.31 -1.23
N LYS A 51 0.94 -11.22 -1.62
CA LYS A 51 1.44 -12.27 -0.74
C LYS A 51 1.96 -11.70 0.58
N GLY A 52 1.31 -12.14 1.66
CA GLY A 52 1.64 -11.79 3.04
C GLY A 52 0.82 -10.62 3.60
N ILE A 53 0.10 -9.83 2.79
CA ILE A 53 -0.85 -8.83 3.29
C ILE A 53 -2.21 -9.52 3.51
N GLY A 54 -2.45 -9.94 4.75
CA GLY A 54 -3.75 -10.50 5.16
C GLY A 54 -4.70 -9.44 5.75
N ALA A 55 -5.94 -9.86 6.01
CA ALA A 55 -7.01 -9.01 6.55
C ALA A 55 -6.60 -8.21 7.80
N LYS A 56 -5.87 -8.82 8.73
CA LYS A 56 -5.37 -8.14 9.94
C LYS A 56 -4.44 -6.96 9.63
N ARG A 57 -3.56 -7.12 8.65
CA ARG A 57 -2.66 -6.03 8.23
C ARG A 57 -3.43 -4.98 7.46
N LEU A 58 -4.30 -5.39 6.55
CA LEU A 58 -5.14 -4.47 5.79
C LEU A 58 -5.98 -3.59 6.71
N ALA A 59 -6.67 -4.17 7.70
CA ALA A 59 -7.48 -3.42 8.65
C ALA A 59 -6.70 -2.31 9.37
N ARG A 60 -5.41 -2.57 9.68
CA ARG A 60 -4.55 -1.61 10.37
C ARG A 60 -4.08 -0.46 9.48
N ILE A 61 -3.86 -0.71 8.19
CA ILE A 61 -3.38 0.31 7.24
C ILE A 61 -4.54 1.00 6.50
N ARG A 62 -5.71 0.37 6.40
CA ARG A 62 -6.91 0.88 5.71
C ARG A 62 -7.27 2.34 6.06
N PRO A 63 -7.25 2.80 7.32
CA PRO A 63 -7.55 4.20 7.62
C PRO A 63 -6.45 5.19 7.21
N LEU A 64 -5.26 4.69 6.84
CA LEU A 64 -4.08 5.49 6.51
C LEU A 64 -3.80 5.53 5.00
N ILE A 65 -4.64 4.90 4.18
CA ILE A 65 -4.41 4.75 2.73
C ILE A 65 -5.61 5.20 1.91
N THR A 66 -5.34 5.53 0.65
CA THR A 66 -6.31 5.98 -0.33
C THR A 66 -5.91 5.57 -1.76
N LEU A 67 -6.84 5.75 -2.71
CA LEU A 67 -6.71 5.40 -4.13
C LEU A 67 -6.64 6.59 -5.10
N TYR A 68 -6.87 7.84 -4.63
CA TYR A 68 -7.18 9.00 -5.49
C TYR A 68 -6.22 9.20 -6.67
#